data_AF-A0A453BZY5-F1
#
_entry.id   AF-A0A453BZY5-F1
#
_cell.length_a   1.000
_cell.length_b   1.000
_cell.length_c   1.000
_cell.angle_alpha   90.00
_cell.angle_beta   90.00
_cell.angle_gamma   90.00
#
_symmetry.space_group_name_H-M   'P 1'
#
loop_
_entity.id
_entity.type
_entity.pdbx_description
1 polymer ?
#
loop_
_entity_poly.entity_id
_entity_poly.type
_entity_poly.pdbx_seq_one_letter_code
_entity_poly.pdbx_strand_id
1 'polypeptide(L)'
;MSCTFFYYVSVLAENLQLSTQKRLNEDVIDFDLLEDLICYIDENCPSGAVLVFLPGVAEIEMLIDRLSASVRFKGASSDWILPLHSMLSPTDQRKVFQSPPENIRKVILATDIAETSITIDDVVYVVDTGKHKENRYNPQKKMSSIVEDWISRANAKQRRGRAGRVRPGLCFCLYTHHRFEKLMRPFQVPEMLRMPLTELCLQIKSLHLGDIKSFLLKAVEPPKEEAISSAIDLLFK
;
A
#
# COMPACT_ATOMS: atom_id res chain seq x y z
N MET A 1 5.08 -24.27 6.05
CA MET A 1 5.30 -24.07 4.61
C MET A 1 4.11 -23.29 4.06
N SER A 2 4.21 -21.96 4.01
CA SER A 2 3.19 -21.08 3.43
C SER A 2 3.32 -21.06 1.91
N CYS A 3 2.57 -21.94 1.24
CA CYS A 3 2.58 -22.03 -0.22
C CYS A 3 1.69 -20.92 -0.81
N THR A 4 2.22 -19.69 -0.88
CA THR A 4 1.53 -18.57 -1.53
C THR A 4 1.87 -18.59 -3.03
N PHE A 5 0.92 -18.95 -3.89
CA PHE A 5 1.12 -18.96 -5.35
C PHE A 5 1.13 -17.52 -5.92
N PHE A 6 1.91 -17.34 -6.99
CA PHE A 6 2.21 -16.05 -7.61
C PHE A 6 1.46 -15.89 -8.92
N TYR A 7 0.63 -14.85 -9.01
CA TYR A 7 0.03 -14.45 -10.26
C TYR A 7 0.34 -12.97 -10.52
N TYR A 8 1.29 -12.73 -11.43
CA TYR A 8 1.50 -11.40 -12.02
C TYR A 8 0.47 -11.15 -13.12
N VAL A 9 0.21 -9.89 -13.46
CA VAL A 9 -0.74 -9.51 -14.54
C VAL A 9 -0.56 -10.33 -15.82
N SER A 10 0.68 -10.62 -16.21
CA SER A 10 0.96 -11.41 -17.42
C SER A 10 0.40 -12.83 -17.35
N VAL A 11 0.44 -13.47 -16.18
CA VAL A 11 -0.11 -14.81 -15.95
C VAL A 11 -1.62 -14.75 -15.67
N LEU A 12 -2.12 -13.63 -15.15
CA LEU A 12 -3.56 -13.39 -14.95
C LEU A 12 -4.30 -13.21 -16.26
N ALA A 13 -3.75 -12.44 -17.20
CA ALA A 13 -4.34 -12.21 -18.51
C ALA A 13 -4.46 -13.50 -19.34
N GLU A 14 -3.46 -14.39 -19.26
CA GLU A 14 -3.47 -15.67 -19.98
C GLU A 14 -4.45 -16.71 -19.38
N ASN A 15 -4.61 -16.74 -18.04
CA ASN A 15 -5.46 -17.74 -17.38
C ASN A 15 -6.92 -17.30 -17.19
N LEU A 16 -7.20 -16.00 -17.13
CA LEU A 16 -8.53 -15.50 -16.79
C LEU A 16 -9.39 -15.12 -18.00
N GLN A 17 -8.87 -15.19 -19.23
CA GLN A 17 -9.51 -14.61 -20.43
C GLN A 17 -10.02 -13.16 -20.21
N LEU A 18 -9.49 -12.46 -19.20
CA LEU A 18 -9.81 -11.08 -18.92
C LEU A 18 -9.37 -10.28 -20.14
N SER A 19 -10.29 -9.46 -20.67
CA SER A 19 -10.18 -8.75 -21.94
C SER A 19 -9.01 -7.77 -21.98
N THR A 20 -7.78 -8.28 -21.97
CA THR A 20 -6.56 -7.48 -21.99
C THR A 20 -6.04 -7.43 -23.41
N GLN A 21 -6.92 -7.03 -24.34
CA GLN A 21 -6.51 -6.54 -25.67
C GLN A 21 -6.02 -5.08 -25.62
N LYS A 22 -6.14 -4.42 -24.46
CA LYS A 22 -5.53 -3.11 -24.20
C LYS A 22 -4.07 -3.29 -23.77
N ARG A 23 -3.16 -2.53 -24.37
CA ARG A 23 -1.78 -2.40 -23.87
C ARG A 23 -1.83 -2.01 -22.38
N LEU A 24 -1.25 -2.83 -21.51
CA LEU A 24 -1.15 -2.54 -20.08
C LEU A 24 -0.37 -1.24 -19.88
N ASN A 25 -1.06 -0.21 -19.39
CA ASN A 25 -0.42 0.99 -18.89
C ASN A 25 -0.17 0.81 -17.40
N GLU A 26 1.03 0.39 -17.02
CA GLU A 26 1.41 0.18 -15.62
C GLU A 26 1.36 1.47 -14.79
N ASP A 27 1.39 2.65 -15.42
CA ASP A 27 1.44 3.92 -14.68
C ASP A 27 0.08 4.32 -14.10
N VAL A 28 -1.02 3.75 -14.61
CA VAL A 28 -2.39 4.03 -14.17
C VAL A 28 -3.03 2.77 -13.59
N ILE A 29 -3.73 2.91 -12.48
CA ILE A 29 -4.49 1.80 -11.89
C ILE A 29 -5.71 1.52 -12.77
N ASP A 30 -5.79 0.29 -13.28
CA ASP A 30 -6.95 -0.19 -14.04
C ASP A 30 -8.03 -0.68 -13.06
N PHE A 31 -9.04 0.15 -12.83
CA PHE A 31 -10.15 -0.17 -11.94
C PHE A 31 -11.13 -1.18 -12.55
N ASP A 32 -11.19 -1.31 -13.88
CA ASP A 32 -11.99 -2.35 -14.52
C ASP A 32 -11.38 -3.72 -14.20
N LEU A 33 -10.06 -3.84 -14.38
CA LEU A 33 -9.32 -5.04 -14.04
C LEU A 33 -9.39 -5.40 -12.55
N LEU A 34 -9.35 -4.40 -11.66
CA LEU A 34 -9.52 -4.62 -10.22
C LEU A 34 -10.90 -5.18 -9.88
N GLU A 35 -11.95 -4.59 -10.45
CA GLU A 35 -13.33 -5.04 -10.24
C GLU A 35 -13.53 -6.47 -10.75
N ASP A 36 -13.10 -6.76 -11.98
CA ASP A 36 -13.20 -8.07 -12.59
C ASP A 36 -12.44 -9.13 -11.78
N LEU A 37 -11.24 -8.81 -11.31
CA LEU A 37 -10.44 -9.72 -10.49
C LEU A 37 -11.10 -10.01 -9.15
N ILE A 38 -11.67 -9.00 -8.48
CA ILE A 38 -12.37 -9.18 -7.21
C ILE A 38 -13.63 -10.03 -7.40
N CYS A 39 -14.39 -9.80 -8.47
CA CYS A 39 -15.55 -10.63 -8.84
C CYS A 39 -15.12 -12.08 -9.12
N TYR A 40 -14.05 -12.27 -9.90
CA TYR A 40 -13.51 -13.59 -10.20
C TYR A 40 -13.11 -14.35 -8.92
N ILE A 41 -12.43 -13.68 -7.98
CA ILE A 41 -12.01 -14.29 -6.71
C ILE A 41 -13.25 -14.72 -5.92
N ASP A 42 -14.28 -13.88 -5.85
CA ASP A 42 -15.49 -14.18 -5.08
C ASP A 42 -16.32 -15.33 -5.68
N GLU A 43 -16.30 -15.50 -7.00
CA GLU A 43 -17.04 -16.57 -7.69
C GLU A 43 -16.27 -17.90 -7.74
N ASN A 44 -14.97 -17.86 -7.99
CA ASN A 44 -14.19 -19.05 -8.37
C ASN A 44 -13.26 -19.54 -7.27
N CYS A 45 -12.97 -18.72 -6.25
CA CYS A 45 -12.02 -19.09 -5.21
C CYS A 45 -12.73 -19.50 -3.89
N PRO A 46 -12.15 -20.43 -3.11
CA PRO A 46 -12.67 -20.82 -1.79
C PRO A 46 -12.84 -19.66 -0.80
N SER A 47 -13.49 -19.92 0.34
CA SER A 47 -13.67 -18.93 1.41
C SER A 47 -12.37 -18.24 1.83
N GLY A 48 -12.45 -16.97 2.25
CA GLY A 48 -11.31 -16.14 2.66
C GLY A 48 -11.47 -14.68 2.24
N ALA A 49 -11.05 -13.75 3.09
CA ALA A 49 -11.14 -12.33 2.82
C ALA A 49 -10.16 -11.89 1.72
N VAL A 50 -10.55 -10.86 0.98
CA VAL A 50 -9.73 -10.20 -0.04
C VAL A 50 -9.18 -8.92 0.56
N LEU A 51 -7.86 -8.71 0.49
CA LEU A 51 -7.19 -7.47 0.89
C LEU A 51 -6.61 -6.81 -0.36
N VAL A 52 -7.09 -5.62 -0.69
CA VAL A 52 -6.67 -4.85 -1.85
C VAL A 52 -5.81 -3.68 -1.38
N PHE A 53 -4.58 -3.56 -1.89
CA PHE A 53 -3.70 -2.43 -1.61
C PHE A 53 -3.86 -1.34 -2.66
N LEU A 54 -4.29 -0.15 -2.23
CA LEU A 54 -4.49 1.04 -3.05
C LEU A 54 -3.62 2.21 -2.55
N PRO A 55 -3.28 3.19 -3.41
CA PRO A 55 -2.38 4.28 -3.04
C PRO A 55 -2.93 5.22 -1.97
N GLY A 56 -4.25 5.43 -1.93
CA GLY A 56 -4.86 6.43 -1.07
C GLY A 56 -6.38 6.34 -0.99
N VAL A 57 -6.96 7.27 -0.24
CA VAL A 57 -8.40 7.32 0.08
C VAL A 57 -9.24 7.52 -1.17
N ALA A 58 -8.82 8.38 -2.09
CA ALA A 58 -9.56 8.62 -3.33
C ALA A 58 -9.74 7.34 -4.17
N GLU A 59 -8.70 6.52 -4.25
CA GLU A 59 -8.76 5.25 -4.98
C GLU A 59 -9.60 4.21 -4.24
N ILE A 60 -9.59 4.23 -2.89
CA ILE A 60 -10.45 3.39 -2.05
C ILE A 60 -11.93 3.71 -2.30
N GLU A 61 -12.33 4.98 -2.14
CA GLU A 61 -13.73 5.40 -2.30
C GLU A 61 -14.25 5.08 -3.72
N MET A 62 -13.42 5.32 -4.75
CA MET A 62 -13.81 5.01 -6.12
C MET A 62 -14.04 3.51 -6.33
N LEU A 63 -13.23 2.64 -5.73
CA LEU A 63 -13.44 1.19 -5.84
C LEU A 63 -14.63 0.72 -4.98
N ILE A 64 -14.90 1.35 -3.84
CA ILE A 64 -16.13 1.10 -3.05
C ILE A 64 -17.36 1.38 -3.89
N ASP A 65 -17.42 2.55 -4.53
CA ASP A 65 -18.56 2.96 -5.36
C ASP A 65 -18.79 1.97 -6.50
N ARG A 66 -17.71 1.56 -7.19
CA ARG A 66 -17.79 0.58 -8.28
C ARG A 66 -18.28 -0.79 -7.81
N LEU A 67 -17.65 -1.34 -6.77
CA LEU A 67 -18.05 -2.65 -6.24
C LEU A 67 -19.49 -2.62 -5.72
N SER A 68 -19.89 -1.57 -5.02
CA SER A 68 -21.26 -1.41 -4.51
C SER A 68 -22.30 -1.28 -5.63
N ALA A 69 -21.92 -0.76 -6.79
CA ALA A 69 -22.77 -0.70 -7.98
C ALA A 69 -22.88 -2.05 -8.72
N SER A 70 -21.90 -2.95 -8.54
CA SER A 70 -21.92 -4.30 -9.12
C SER A 70 -23.06 -5.13 -8.53
N VAL A 71 -23.76 -5.89 -9.37
CA VAL A 71 -24.86 -6.79 -8.94
C VAL A 71 -24.37 -7.80 -7.89
N ARG A 72 -23.08 -8.18 -7.95
CA ARG A 72 -22.50 -9.20 -7.08
C ARG A 72 -22.35 -8.77 -5.63
N PHE A 73 -22.10 -7.49 -5.38
CA PHE A 73 -21.85 -6.94 -4.04
C PHE A 73 -22.99 -6.04 -3.54
N LYS A 74 -24.17 -6.07 -4.17
CA LYS A 74 -25.36 -5.35 -3.66
C LYS A 74 -25.95 -5.99 -2.39
N GLY A 75 -26.75 -5.21 -1.67
CA GLY A 75 -27.47 -5.69 -0.49
C GLY A 75 -26.54 -5.94 0.69
N ALA A 76 -26.73 -7.04 1.42
CA ALA A 76 -25.92 -7.34 2.60
C ALA A 76 -24.41 -7.48 2.32
N SER A 77 -24.01 -7.76 1.07
CA SER A 77 -22.60 -7.86 0.69
C SER A 77 -21.88 -6.51 0.66
N SER A 78 -22.58 -5.39 0.41
CA SER A 78 -21.94 -4.07 0.34
C SER A 78 -21.40 -3.62 1.69
N ASP A 79 -22.04 -4.06 2.78
CA ASP A 79 -21.61 -3.77 4.16
C ASP A 79 -20.24 -4.40 4.50
N TRP A 80 -19.76 -5.33 3.66
CA TRP A 80 -18.50 -6.05 3.83
C TRP A 80 -17.41 -5.60 2.84
N ILE A 81 -17.65 -4.51 2.12
CA ILE A 81 -16.62 -3.74 1.42
C ILE A 81 -16.11 -2.67 2.40
N LEU A 82 -14.95 -2.91 3.01
CA LEU A 82 -14.46 -2.15 4.15
C LEU A 82 -13.25 -1.29 3.77
N PRO A 83 -13.31 0.05 3.91
CA PRO A 83 -12.13 0.89 3.78
C PRO A 83 -11.18 0.66 4.96
N LEU A 84 -9.88 0.80 4.72
CA LEU A 84 -8.85 0.75 5.76
C LEU A 84 -7.71 1.74 5.47
N HIS A 85 -7.78 2.92 6.07
CA HIS A 85 -6.74 3.95 5.98
C HIS A 85 -6.57 4.70 7.30
N SER A 86 -5.47 5.44 7.42
CA SER A 86 -5.05 6.10 8.67
C SER A 86 -6.01 7.19 9.20
N MET A 87 -6.89 7.74 8.33
CA MET A 87 -7.86 8.76 8.73
C MET A 87 -9.15 8.18 9.34
N LEU A 88 -9.34 6.86 9.30
CA LEU A 88 -10.50 6.23 9.92
C LEU A 88 -10.42 6.29 11.44
N SER A 89 -11.59 6.42 12.06
CA SER A 89 -11.71 6.30 13.52
C SER A 89 -11.24 4.92 13.99
N PRO A 90 -10.71 4.79 15.24
CA PRO A 90 -10.34 3.47 15.77
C PRO A 90 -11.50 2.47 15.77
N THR A 91 -12.73 2.95 15.93
CA THR A 91 -13.94 2.14 15.85
C THR A 91 -14.19 1.60 14.44
N ASP A 92 -13.98 2.41 13.40
CA ASP A 92 -14.15 1.97 12.02
C ASP A 92 -13.03 1.03 11.57
N GLN A 93 -11.78 1.30 11.95
CA GLN A 93 -10.67 0.38 11.69
C GLN A 93 -10.91 -1.00 12.30
N ARG A 94 -11.63 -1.09 13.43
CA ARG A 94 -11.94 -2.38 14.06
C ARG A 94 -12.94 -3.24 13.29
N LYS A 95 -13.71 -2.67 12.36
CA LYS A 95 -14.68 -3.43 11.55
C LYS A 95 -14.00 -4.51 10.72
N VAL A 96 -12.76 -4.30 10.27
CA VAL A 96 -12.02 -5.27 9.45
C VAL A 96 -11.69 -6.57 10.19
N PHE A 97 -11.72 -6.57 11.53
CA PHE A 97 -11.51 -7.78 12.35
C PHE A 97 -12.79 -8.61 12.54
N GLN A 98 -13.95 -8.07 12.15
CA GLN A 98 -15.21 -8.81 12.23
C GLN A 98 -15.26 -9.86 11.11
N SER A 99 -15.99 -10.95 11.37
CA SER A 99 -16.21 -12.02 10.39
C SER A 99 -17.51 -11.76 9.64
N PRO A 100 -17.52 -11.90 8.29
CA PRO A 100 -18.74 -11.75 7.51
C PRO A 100 -19.75 -12.88 7.82
N PRO A 101 -21.05 -12.66 7.59
CA PRO A 101 -22.05 -13.71 7.57
C PRO A 101 -21.70 -14.81 6.55
N GLU A 102 -22.35 -15.96 6.69
CA GLU A 102 -22.19 -17.05 5.72
C GLU A 102 -22.52 -16.59 4.29
N ASN A 103 -21.74 -17.09 3.34
CA ASN A 103 -21.84 -16.77 1.90
C ASN A 103 -21.58 -15.29 1.54
N ILE A 104 -21.10 -14.46 2.47
CA ILE A 104 -20.65 -13.09 2.18
C ILE A 104 -19.13 -13.02 2.23
N ARG A 105 -18.56 -12.37 1.21
CA ARG A 105 -17.12 -12.12 1.10
C ARG A 105 -16.77 -10.80 1.73
N LYS A 106 -15.82 -10.83 2.67
CA LYS A 106 -15.18 -9.61 3.16
C LYS A 106 -14.12 -9.13 2.17
N VAL A 107 -14.25 -7.89 1.70
CA VAL A 107 -13.31 -7.20 0.82
C VAL A 107 -12.80 -5.97 1.55
N ILE A 108 -11.50 -5.93 1.84
CA ILE A 108 -10.86 -4.84 2.57
C ILE A 108 -10.02 -4.04 1.58
N LEU A 109 -10.30 -2.75 1.48
CA LEU A 109 -9.63 -1.81 0.59
C LEU A 109 -8.72 -0.91 1.41
N ALA A 110 -7.41 -1.14 1.33
CA ALA A 110 -6.45 -0.60 2.28
C ALA A 110 -5.32 0.19 1.63
N THR A 111 -4.78 1.15 2.38
CA THR A 111 -3.45 1.71 2.10
C THR A 111 -2.35 0.91 2.82
N ASP A 112 -1.12 1.43 2.83
CA ASP A 112 0.05 0.84 3.49
C ASP A 112 -0.15 0.54 5.00
N ILE A 113 -1.20 1.05 5.64
CA ILE A 113 -1.52 0.74 7.04
C ILE A 113 -1.73 -0.77 7.28
N ALA A 114 -2.21 -1.50 6.27
CA ALA A 114 -2.38 -2.95 6.36
C ALA A 114 -1.05 -3.72 6.17
N GLU A 115 0.02 -3.07 5.69
CA GLU A 115 1.30 -3.72 5.38
C GLU A 115 2.09 -4.09 6.63
N THR A 116 2.02 -3.27 7.69
CA THR A 116 2.79 -3.47 8.94
C THR A 116 1.88 -3.45 10.16
N SER A 117 1.02 -2.44 10.29
CA SER A 117 0.33 -2.08 11.54
C SER A 117 -0.88 -2.92 11.91
N ILE A 118 -1.47 -3.68 10.98
CA ILE A 118 -2.76 -4.38 11.21
C ILE A 118 -2.71 -5.84 10.75
N THR A 119 -3.04 -6.75 11.66
CA THR A 119 -3.05 -8.21 11.40
C THR A 119 -4.49 -8.68 11.24
N ILE A 120 -4.90 -9.01 10.02
CA ILE A 120 -6.23 -9.52 9.71
C ILE A 120 -6.09 -11.00 9.38
N ASP A 121 -6.65 -11.87 10.22
CA ASP A 121 -6.31 -13.30 10.20
C ASP A 121 -7.01 -14.08 9.09
N ASP A 122 -8.19 -13.65 8.66
CA ASP A 122 -8.99 -14.34 7.65
C ASP A 122 -8.66 -13.94 6.20
N VAL A 123 -7.62 -13.13 5.99
CA VAL A 123 -7.11 -12.77 4.66
C VAL A 123 -6.43 -13.96 4.00
N VAL A 124 -6.94 -14.32 2.82
CA VAL A 124 -6.42 -15.41 1.98
C VAL A 124 -5.98 -14.89 0.62
N TYR A 125 -6.63 -13.84 0.12
CA TYR A 125 -6.36 -13.25 -1.18
C TYR A 125 -5.84 -11.84 -0.99
N VAL A 126 -4.70 -11.53 -1.59
CA VAL A 126 -4.15 -10.18 -1.66
C VAL A 126 -4.17 -9.72 -3.11
N VAL A 127 -4.65 -8.52 -3.35
CA VAL A 127 -4.57 -7.82 -4.64
C VAL A 127 -3.71 -6.58 -4.44
N ASP A 128 -2.55 -6.53 -5.10
CA ASP A 128 -1.54 -5.50 -4.91
C ASP A 128 -1.39 -4.66 -6.17
N THR A 129 -1.81 -3.39 -6.11
CA THR A 129 -1.62 -2.43 -7.21
C THR A 129 -0.15 -2.06 -7.45
N GLY A 130 0.74 -2.32 -6.49
CA GLY A 130 2.16 -1.97 -6.56
C GLY A 130 2.45 -0.48 -6.38
N LYS A 131 1.45 0.34 -6.09
CA LYS A 131 1.58 1.78 -5.91
C LYS A 131 1.36 2.17 -4.44
N HIS A 132 1.93 3.30 -4.05
CA HIS A 132 1.63 4.01 -2.82
C HIS A 132 1.70 5.53 -3.00
N LYS A 133 1.23 6.28 -2.01
CA LYS A 133 1.48 7.72 -1.90
C LYS A 133 2.47 7.96 -0.77
N GLU A 134 3.55 8.69 -1.05
CA GLU A 134 4.55 9.06 -0.04
C GLU A 134 4.82 10.58 -0.04
N ASN A 135 5.13 11.12 1.14
CA ASN A 135 5.62 12.48 1.27
C ASN A 135 7.08 12.56 0.80
N ARG A 136 7.36 13.57 -0.03
CA ARG A 136 8.70 13.95 -0.47
C ARG A 136 8.95 15.43 -0.23
N TYR A 137 10.13 15.73 0.27
CA TYR A 137 10.60 17.08 0.48
C TYR A 137 11.61 17.50 -0.58
N ASN A 138 11.45 18.71 -1.12
CA ASN A 138 12.44 19.37 -1.97
C ASN A 138 13.14 20.49 -1.17
N PRO A 139 14.41 20.30 -0.75
CA PRO A 139 15.14 21.31 0.03
C PRO A 139 15.34 22.64 -0.69
N GLN A 140 15.54 22.62 -2.01
CA GLN A 140 15.76 23.84 -2.81
C GLN A 140 14.50 24.71 -2.86
N LYS A 141 13.32 24.07 -2.98
CA LYS A 141 12.04 24.76 -3.02
C LYS A 141 11.41 24.96 -1.64
N LYS A 142 11.95 24.33 -0.59
CA LYS A 142 11.38 24.27 0.76
C LYS A 142 9.92 23.81 0.80
N MET A 143 9.58 22.87 -0.08
CA MET A 143 8.21 22.37 -0.23
C MET A 143 8.15 20.87 -0.03
N SER A 144 7.12 20.44 0.69
CA SER A 144 6.71 19.03 0.80
C SER A 144 5.56 18.77 -0.16
N SER A 145 5.59 17.63 -0.84
CA SER A 145 4.53 17.18 -1.74
C SER A 145 4.23 15.70 -1.50
N ILE A 146 2.96 15.32 -1.60
CA ILE A 146 2.56 13.92 -1.72
C ILE A 146 2.72 13.52 -3.18
N VAL A 147 3.45 12.43 -3.42
CA VAL A 147 3.59 11.87 -4.77
C VAL A 147 3.17 10.41 -4.77
N GLU A 148 2.58 9.97 -5.87
CA GLU A 148 2.41 8.55 -6.12
C GLU A 148 3.74 7.96 -6.62
N ASP A 149 4.13 6.81 -6.08
CA ASP A 149 5.30 6.06 -6.53
C ASP A 149 5.05 4.55 -6.46
N TRP A 150 5.94 3.81 -7.11
CA TRP A 150 6.02 2.36 -6.98
C TRP A 150 6.56 1.95 -5.61
N ILE A 151 5.98 0.89 -5.06
CA ILE A 151 6.46 0.28 -3.84
C ILE A 151 7.84 -0.36 -4.04
N SER A 152 8.57 -0.58 -2.94
CA SER A 152 9.81 -1.35 -3.00
C SER A 152 9.52 -2.85 -3.10
N ARG A 153 10.52 -3.64 -3.53
CA ARG A 153 10.45 -5.11 -3.47
C ARG A 153 10.24 -5.62 -2.05
N ALA A 154 10.79 -4.94 -1.04
CA ALA A 154 10.55 -5.28 0.35
C ALA A 154 9.07 -5.09 0.72
N ASN A 155 8.45 -3.98 0.32
CA ASN A 155 7.02 -3.73 0.57
C ASN A 155 6.14 -4.77 -0.13
N ALA A 156 6.40 -5.07 -1.41
CA ALA A 156 5.67 -6.10 -2.16
C ALA A 156 5.75 -7.48 -1.47
N LYS A 157 6.92 -7.85 -0.92
CA LYS A 157 7.08 -9.09 -0.13
C LYS A 157 6.28 -9.05 1.17
N GLN A 158 6.21 -7.90 1.86
CA GLN A 158 5.39 -7.75 3.06
C GLN A 158 3.89 -7.85 2.74
N ARG A 159 3.42 -7.17 1.69
CA ARG A 159 2.05 -7.25 1.17
C ARG A 159 1.68 -8.69 0.81
N ARG A 160 2.56 -9.42 0.10
CA ARG A 160 2.40 -10.86 -0.16
C ARG A 160 2.22 -11.66 1.11
N GLY A 161 3.03 -11.39 2.14
CA GLY A 161 2.97 -12.09 3.42
C GLY A 161 1.65 -11.95 4.18
N ARG A 162 0.76 -11.03 3.75
CA ARG A 162 -0.60 -10.90 4.28
C ARG A 162 -1.52 -12.01 3.76
N ALA A 163 -1.24 -12.58 2.58
CA ALA A 163 -1.83 -13.82 2.10
C ALA A 163 -0.99 -15.01 2.56
N GLY A 164 -1.52 -15.82 3.48
CA GLY A 164 -0.84 -17.06 3.89
C GLY A 164 -0.62 -17.27 5.38
N ARG A 165 -1.26 -16.47 6.25
CA ARG A 165 -1.09 -16.60 7.71
C ARG A 165 -1.71 -17.86 8.28
N VAL A 166 -2.98 -18.11 7.94
CA VAL A 166 -3.77 -19.21 8.53
C VAL A 166 -3.85 -20.42 7.61
N ARG A 167 -3.80 -20.21 6.29
CA ARG A 167 -3.84 -21.25 5.25
C ARG A 167 -3.15 -20.76 3.98
N PRO A 168 -2.82 -21.62 2.99
CA PRO A 168 -2.29 -21.19 1.71
C PRO A 168 -3.15 -20.07 1.10
N GLY A 169 -2.50 -18.99 0.68
CA GLY A 169 -3.16 -17.82 0.11
C GLY A 169 -2.66 -17.50 -1.29
N LEU A 170 -3.30 -16.55 -1.96
CA LEU A 170 -2.90 -16.06 -3.27
C LEU A 170 -2.59 -14.57 -3.20
N CYS A 171 -1.55 -14.16 -3.93
CA CYS A 171 -1.21 -12.75 -4.11
C CYS A 171 -1.23 -12.43 -5.60
N PHE A 172 -2.12 -11.52 -5.98
CA PHE A 172 -2.32 -11.02 -7.33
C PHE A 172 -1.63 -9.66 -7.46
N CYS A 173 -0.61 -9.56 -8.29
CA CYS A 173 0.18 -8.34 -8.46
C CYS A 173 -0.20 -7.65 -9.77
N LEU A 174 -0.65 -6.39 -9.71
CA LEU A 174 -1.05 -5.59 -10.88
C LEU A 174 0.13 -4.89 -11.58
N TYR A 175 1.30 -5.53 -11.54
CA TYR A 175 2.52 -5.09 -12.20
C TYR A 175 3.24 -6.29 -12.81
N THR A 176 4.08 -6.05 -13.80
CA THR A 176 4.86 -7.12 -14.45
C THR A 176 5.98 -7.65 -13.55
N HIS A 177 6.39 -8.89 -13.80
CA HIS A 177 7.60 -9.44 -13.17
C HIS A 177 8.86 -8.61 -13.52
N HIS A 178 8.93 -8.03 -14.72
CA HIS A 178 10.02 -7.13 -15.10
C HIS A 178 10.05 -5.88 -14.21
N ARG A 179 8.90 -5.24 -13.98
CA ARG A 179 8.77 -4.11 -13.05
C ARG A 179 9.28 -4.47 -11.66
N PHE A 180 8.83 -5.61 -11.12
CA PHE A 180 9.23 -6.09 -9.80
C PHE A 180 10.74 -6.34 -9.69
N GLU A 181 11.33 -7.10 -10.63
CA GLU A 181 12.73 -7.51 -10.55
C GLU A 181 13.73 -6.41 -10.97
N LYS A 182 13.39 -5.61 -11.98
CA LYS A 182 14.35 -4.70 -12.64
C LYS A 182 14.16 -3.24 -12.32
N LEU A 183 12.93 -2.79 -12.06
CA LEU A 183 12.60 -1.37 -11.94
C LEU A 183 12.28 -0.94 -10.51
N MET A 184 11.66 -1.81 -9.70
CA MET A 184 11.36 -1.50 -8.30
C MET A 184 12.64 -1.49 -7.45
N ARG A 185 12.76 -0.46 -6.60
CA ARG A 185 13.84 -0.35 -5.60
C ARG A 185 13.80 -1.53 -4.61
N PRO A 186 14.96 -2.02 -4.12
CA PRO A 186 14.98 -3.12 -3.15
C PRO A 186 14.28 -2.76 -1.84
N PHE A 187 14.49 -1.53 -1.35
CA PHE A 187 13.95 -1.00 -0.10
C PHE A 187 13.40 0.40 -0.32
N GLN A 188 12.46 0.82 0.52
CA GLN A 188 11.95 2.19 0.52
C GLN A 188 13.04 3.15 1.01
N VAL A 189 13.07 4.36 0.44
CA VAL A 189 13.98 5.41 0.91
C VAL A 189 13.63 5.77 2.37
N PRO A 190 14.60 5.73 3.30
CA PRO A 190 14.37 6.08 4.69
C PRO A 190 13.73 7.46 4.86
N GLU A 191 12.83 7.59 5.83
CA GLU A 191 12.06 8.82 6.07
C GLU A 191 12.97 10.05 6.27
N MET A 192 14.05 9.89 7.02
CA MET A 192 15.05 10.94 7.27
C MET A 192 15.68 11.49 5.98
N LEU A 193 15.73 10.73 4.90
CA LEU A 193 16.31 11.17 3.63
C LEU A 193 15.30 11.89 2.72
N ARG A 194 14.01 11.85 3.05
CA ARG A 194 12.92 12.34 2.19
C ARG A 194 11.94 13.30 2.87
N MET A 195 12.06 13.51 4.17
CA MET A 195 11.22 14.44 4.95
C MET A 195 12.00 15.68 5.39
N PRO A 196 11.31 16.80 5.73
CA PRO A 196 11.95 17.96 6.33
C PRO A 196 12.62 17.58 7.67
N LEU A 197 13.85 18.06 7.89
CA LEU A 197 14.62 17.74 9.10
C LEU A 197 14.36 18.70 10.27
N THR A 198 13.51 19.72 10.09
CA THR A 198 13.26 20.80 11.07
C THR A 198 12.86 20.26 12.45
N GLU A 199 11.88 19.35 12.49
CA GLU A 199 11.42 18.73 13.75
C GLU A 199 12.52 17.90 14.40
N LEU A 200 13.26 17.12 13.62
CA LEU A 200 14.37 16.32 14.10
C LEU A 200 15.50 17.20 14.69
N CYS A 201 15.80 18.33 14.04
CA CYS A 201 16.75 19.33 14.54
C CYS A 201 16.32 19.91 15.89
N LEU A 202 15.04 20.23 16.08
CA LEU A 202 14.49 20.71 17.34
C LEU A 202 14.59 19.65 18.44
N GLN A 203 14.26 18.40 18.13
CA GLN A 203 14.36 17.28 19.07
C GLN A 203 15.80 17.05 19.54
N ILE A 204 16.79 17.11 18.63
CA ILE A 204 18.22 17.00 18.97
C ILE A 204 18.63 18.08 19.97
N LYS A 205 18.16 19.32 19.78
CA LYS A 205 18.45 20.42 20.71
C LYS A 205 17.71 20.29 22.04
N SER A 206 16.43 19.90 22.01
CA SER A 206 15.62 19.69 23.21
C SER A 206 16.18 18.57 24.09
N LEU A 207 16.78 17.54 23.50
CA LEU A 207 17.43 16.43 24.20
C LEU A 207 18.90 16.69 24.55
N HIS A 208 19.43 17.88 24.27
CA HIS A 208 20.83 18.26 24.52
C HIS A 208 21.87 17.31 23.90
N LEU A 209 21.59 16.73 22.72
CA LEU A 209 22.44 15.76 22.04
C LEU A 209 23.65 16.37 21.29
N GLY A 210 23.89 17.68 21.48
CA GLY A 210 25.05 18.40 20.96
C GLY A 210 24.77 19.18 19.67
N ASP A 211 25.76 19.19 18.78
CA ASP A 211 25.66 19.83 17.47
C ASP A 211 24.79 19.00 16.51
N ILE A 212 23.86 19.67 15.80
CA ILE A 212 22.87 19.01 14.95
C ILE A 212 23.53 18.27 13.79
N LYS A 213 24.44 18.95 13.08
CA LYS A 213 25.11 18.38 11.90
C LYS A 213 25.95 17.17 12.31
N SER A 214 26.77 17.34 13.35
CA SER A 214 27.63 16.29 13.87
C SER A 214 26.86 15.07 14.39
N PHE A 215 25.64 15.27 14.93
CA PHE A 215 24.78 14.18 15.36
C PHE A 215 24.16 13.43 14.18
N LEU A 216 23.55 14.13 13.23
CA LEU A 216 22.87 13.52 12.07
C LEU A 216 23.81 12.74 11.16
N LEU A 217 25.07 13.17 11.04
CA LEU A 217 26.09 12.46 10.25
C LEU A 217 26.51 11.11 10.85
N LYS A 218 26.12 10.79 12.09
CA LYS A 218 26.38 9.48 12.72
C LYS A 218 25.31 8.43 12.40
N ALA A 219 24.23 8.80 11.72
CA ALA A 219 23.16 7.87 11.37
C ALA A 219 23.64 6.78 10.38
N VAL A 220 22.93 5.64 10.34
CA VAL A 220 23.23 4.51 9.44
C VAL A 220 23.27 4.96 7.97
N GLU A 221 22.30 5.79 7.58
CA GLU A 221 22.24 6.44 6.28
C GLU A 221 22.06 7.94 6.51
N PRO A 222 23.15 8.74 6.55
CA PRO A 222 23.06 10.15 6.92
C PRO A 222 22.34 10.98 5.84
N PRO A 223 21.58 12.03 6.23
CA PRO A 223 20.96 12.94 5.27
C PRO A 223 22.02 13.78 4.56
N LYS A 224 21.65 14.27 3.37
CA LYS A 224 22.50 15.19 2.61
C LYS A 224 22.75 16.47 3.39
N GLU A 225 23.98 17.00 3.34
CA GLU A 225 24.34 18.20 4.08
C GLU A 225 23.47 19.40 3.71
N GLU A 226 23.05 19.52 2.45
CA GLU A 226 22.17 20.62 1.99
C GLU A 226 20.81 20.57 2.70
N ALA A 227 20.29 19.37 2.98
CA ALA A 227 19.04 19.20 3.71
C ALA A 227 19.19 19.60 5.19
N ILE A 228 20.33 19.29 5.80
CA ILE A 228 20.65 19.69 7.19
C ILE A 228 20.75 21.22 7.27
N SER A 229 21.56 21.83 6.41
CA SER A 229 21.76 23.28 6.38
C SER A 229 20.44 24.01 6.12
N SER A 230 19.64 23.55 5.16
CA SER A 230 18.32 24.15 4.88
C SER A 230 17.36 24.07 6.08
N ALA A 231 17.42 23.00 6.88
CA ALA A 231 16.58 22.86 8.06
C ALA A 231 17.04 23.78 9.21
N ILE A 232 18.35 23.91 9.42
CA ILE A 232 18.95 24.84 10.38
C ILE A 232 18.58 26.27 10.01
N ASP A 233 18.75 26.67 8.75
CA ASP A 233 18.42 28.01 8.26
C ASP A 233 16.93 28.36 8.42
N LEU A 234 16.05 27.37 8.47
CA LEU A 234 14.61 27.57 8.68
C LEU A 234 14.26 27.77 10.17
N LEU A 235 15.10 27.30 11.09
CA LEU A 235 14.88 27.43 12.55
C LEU A 235 15.45 28.73 13.13
N PHE A 236 16.52 29.26 12.54
CA PHE A 236 17.21 30.46 13.02
C PHE A 236 16.82 31.73 12.27
N LYS A 237 15.73 31.70 11.51
CA LYS A 237 15.05 32.88 10.96
C LYS A 237 13.84 33.22 11.81
#